data_AF-I4Y7I0-F1
#
_entry.id   AF-I4Y7I0-F1
#
_cell.length_a   1.000
_cell.length_b   1.000
_cell.length_c   1.000
_cell.angle_alpha   90.00
_cell.angle_beta   90.00
_cell.angle_gamma   90.00
#
_symmetry.space_group_name_H-M   'P 1'
#
loop_
_entity.id
_entity.type
_entity.pdbx_description
1 polymer ?
#
loop_
_entity_poly.entity_id
_entity_poly.type
_entity_poly.pdbx_seq_one_letter_code
_entity_poly.pdbx_strand_id
1 'polypeptide(L)'
;DRTPEEYLEAFDDSLNNRVDTEVAQLSDGLSEIIGLAEIAKKDNYKISKEAFQISCRSESMIRSANSLLGITHALKMVNFLGDDQHRLDVSSARAGVLSEERRQAISELEAAMEQYMQ
;
A
#
# COMPACT_ATOMS: atom_id res chain seq x y z
N ASP A 1 6.10 -5.82 24.30
CA ASP A 1 5.78 -4.69 23.41
C ASP A 1 6.64 -4.77 22.17
N ARG A 2 6.03 -4.65 21.00
CA ARG A 2 6.76 -4.53 19.74
C ARG A 2 7.10 -3.06 19.51
N THR A 3 8.25 -2.80 18.91
CA THR A 3 8.62 -1.47 18.44
C THR A 3 7.73 -1.06 17.25
N PRO A 4 7.55 0.25 17.00
CA PRO A 4 6.84 0.72 15.80
C PRO A 4 7.39 0.13 14.50
N GLU A 5 8.71 -0.06 14.41
CA GLU A 5 9.39 -0.68 13.28
C GLU A 5 8.99 -2.15 13.11
N GLU A 6 8.97 -2.93 14.19
CA GLU A 6 8.53 -4.34 14.18
C GLU A 6 7.05 -4.48 13.81
N TYR A 7 6.20 -3.49 14.11
CA TYR A 7 4.81 -3.48 13.66
C TYR A 7 4.69 -3.23 12.16
N LEU A 8 5.48 -2.32 11.61
CA LEU A 8 5.50 -2.01 10.18
C LEU A 8 6.04 -3.19 9.37
N GLU A 9 7.11 -3.83 9.82
CA GLU A 9 7.69 -5.02 9.19
C GLU A 9 6.69 -6.17 9.19
N ALA A 10 6.05 -6.46 10.33
CA ALA A 10 5.03 -7.51 10.40
C ALA A 10 3.80 -7.22 9.52
N PHE A 11 3.44 -5.93 9.36
CA PHE A 11 2.36 -5.53 8.47
C PHE A 11 2.73 -5.71 7.01
N ASP A 12 3.94 -5.32 6.61
CA ASP A 12 4.44 -5.48 5.24
C ASP A 12 4.55 -6.97 4.86
N ASP A 13 5.13 -7.79 5.73
CA ASP A 13 5.19 -9.25 5.57
C ASP A 13 3.79 -9.85 5.42
N SER A 14 2.82 -9.38 6.22
CA SER A 14 1.44 -9.83 6.11
C SER A 14 0.81 -9.45 4.77
N LEU A 15 1.13 -8.29 4.20
CA LEU A 15 0.62 -7.89 2.90
C LEU A 15 1.27 -8.68 1.78
N ASN A 16 2.60 -8.87 1.82
CA ASN A 16 3.35 -9.66 0.84
C ASN A 16 2.86 -11.11 0.79
N ASN A 17 2.74 -11.77 1.94
CA ASN A 17 2.21 -13.14 2.01
C ASN A 17 0.80 -13.26 1.44
N ARG A 18 -0.05 -12.25 1.66
CA ARG A 18 -1.39 -12.21 1.06
C ARG A 18 -1.31 -12.04 -0.45
N VAL A 19 -0.51 -11.11 -0.96
CA VAL A 19 -0.32 -10.91 -2.40
C VAL A 19 0.13 -12.21 -3.07
N ASP A 20 1.15 -12.88 -2.51
CA ASP A 20 1.66 -14.14 -3.04
C ASP A 20 0.58 -15.22 -3.09
N THR A 21 -0.21 -15.34 -2.02
CA THR A 21 -1.32 -16.30 -1.95
C THR A 21 -2.37 -16.04 -3.02
N GLU A 22 -2.81 -14.79 -3.17
CA GLU A 22 -3.86 -14.45 -4.13
C GLU A 22 -3.37 -14.57 -5.59
N VAL A 23 -2.12 -14.20 -5.86
CA VAL A 23 -1.51 -14.35 -7.20
C VAL A 23 -1.33 -15.83 -7.54
N ALA A 24 -0.91 -16.66 -6.59
CA ALA A 24 -0.83 -18.11 -6.78
C ALA A 24 -2.21 -18.70 -7.11
N GLN A 25 -3.25 -18.32 -6.36
CA GLN A 25 -4.62 -18.78 -6.64
C GLN A 25 -5.13 -18.38 -8.04
N LEU A 26 -4.78 -17.19 -8.51
CA LEU A 26 -5.10 -16.75 -9.87
C LEU A 26 -4.36 -17.56 -10.93
N SER A 27 -3.06 -17.78 -10.74
CA SER A 27 -2.21 -18.54 -11.66
C SER A 27 -2.65 -20.01 -11.74
N ASP A 28 -2.84 -20.65 -10.59
CA ASP A 28 -3.25 -22.05 -10.50
C ASP A 28 -4.66 -22.23 -11.07
N GLY A 29 -5.59 -21.34 -10.73
CA GLY A 29 -6.96 -21.34 -11.26
C GLY A 29 -6.98 -21.23 -12.79
N LEU A 30 -6.16 -20.36 -13.37
CA LEU A 30 -6.04 -20.22 -14.82
C LEU A 30 -5.44 -21.48 -15.46
N SER A 31 -4.38 -22.03 -14.88
CA SER A 31 -3.76 -23.27 -15.37
C SER A 31 -4.74 -24.44 -15.38
N GLU A 32 -5.56 -24.56 -14.33
CA GLU A 32 -6.62 -25.58 -14.26
C GLU A 32 -7.69 -25.36 -15.34
N ILE A 33 -8.15 -24.12 -15.56
CA ILE A 33 -9.14 -23.82 -16.60
C ILE A 33 -8.60 -24.17 -17.98
N ILE A 34 -7.34 -23.84 -18.27
CA ILE A 34 -6.68 -24.21 -19.54
C ILE A 34 -6.63 -25.74 -19.70
N GLY A 35 -6.30 -26.46 -18.63
CA GLY A 35 -6.29 -27.93 -18.64
C GLY A 35 -7.68 -28.52 -18.91
N LEU A 36 -8.74 -27.94 -18.35
CA LEU A 36 -10.12 -28.37 -18.60
C LEU A 36 -10.61 -28.00 -20.01
N ALA A 37 -10.11 -26.90 -20.59
CA ALA A 37 -10.50 -26.41 -21.90
C ALA A 37 -9.92 -27.21 -23.08
N GLU A 38 -9.12 -28.27 -22.82
CA GLU A 38 -8.54 -29.12 -23.87
C GLU A 38 -9.59 -29.63 -24.86
N ILE A 39 -9.31 -29.46 -26.16
CA ILE A 39 -10.20 -29.89 -27.24
C ILE A 39 -9.99 -31.40 -27.46
N ALA A 40 -10.85 -32.19 -26.83
CA ALA A 40 -10.88 -33.64 -26.97
C ALA A 40 -12.30 -34.13 -27.25
N LYS A 41 -12.45 -35.40 -27.65
CA LYS A 41 -13.75 -36.04 -27.83
C LYS A 41 -14.38 -36.29 -26.44
N LYS A 42 -15.20 -35.36 -25.98
CA LYS A 42 -15.85 -35.38 -24.66
C LYS A 42 -17.32 -35.74 -24.80
N ASP A 43 -17.85 -36.55 -23.88
CA ASP A 43 -19.29 -36.80 -23.78
C ASP A 43 -20.00 -35.64 -23.07
N ASN A 44 -21.34 -35.59 -23.18
CA ASN A 44 -22.15 -34.51 -22.60
C ASN A 44 -22.03 -34.42 -21.06
N TYR A 45 -21.78 -35.54 -20.38
CA TYR A 45 -21.62 -35.56 -18.93
C TYR A 45 -20.28 -34.90 -18.54
N LYS A 46 -19.19 -35.27 -19.23
CA LYS A 46 -17.86 -34.72 -19.05
C LYS A 46 -17.85 -33.22 -19.34
N ILE A 47 -18.48 -32.77 -20.42
CA ILE A 47 -18.63 -31.34 -20.74
C ILE A 47 -19.33 -30.60 -19.60
N SER A 48 -20.45 -31.14 -19.10
CA SER A 48 -21.20 -30.52 -18.00
C SER A 48 -20.38 -30.44 -16.71
N LYS A 49 -19.62 -31.50 -16.40
CA LYS A 49 -18.74 -31.56 -15.22
C LYS A 49 -17.61 -30.52 -15.31
N GLU A 50 -16.93 -30.45 -16.45
CA GLU A 50 -15.84 -29.49 -16.68
C GLU A 50 -16.35 -28.05 -16.66
N ALA A 51 -17.53 -27.77 -17.24
CA ALA A 51 -18.14 -26.45 -17.20
C ALA A 51 -18.44 -25.99 -15.76
N PHE A 52 -18.94 -26.89 -14.90
CA PHE A 52 -19.13 -26.60 -13.49
C PHE A 52 -17.81 -26.32 -12.76
N GLN A 53 -16.78 -27.13 -13.02
CA GLN A 53 -15.45 -26.94 -12.44
C GLN A 53 -14.85 -25.59 -12.84
N ILE A 54 -14.91 -25.23 -14.13
CA ILE A 54 -14.45 -23.93 -14.64
C ILE A 54 -15.18 -22.79 -13.94
N SER A 55 -16.50 -22.92 -13.74
CA SER A 55 -17.30 -21.91 -13.03
C SER A 55 -16.81 -21.71 -11.59
N CYS A 56 -16.65 -22.80 -10.83
CA CYS A 56 -16.15 -22.72 -9.44
C CYS A 56 -14.73 -22.15 -9.36
N ARG A 57 -13.85 -22.49 -10.31
CA ARG A 57 -12.50 -21.92 -10.37
C ARG A 57 -12.52 -20.43 -10.70
N SER A 58 -13.34 -20.03 -11.66
CA SER A 58 -13.53 -18.61 -12.02
C SER A 58 -14.03 -17.80 -10.82
N GLU A 59 -14.98 -18.33 -10.05
CA GLU A 59 -15.50 -17.67 -8.85
C GLU A 59 -14.41 -17.47 -7.79
N SER A 60 -13.59 -18.50 -7.54
CA SER A 60 -12.45 -18.38 -6.62
C SER A 60 -11.43 -17.36 -7.10
N MET A 61 -11.11 -17.34 -8.40
CA MET A 61 -10.23 -16.32 -8.99
C MET A 61 -10.79 -14.90 -8.82
N ILE A 62 -12.09 -14.70 -9.00
CA ILE A 62 -12.74 -13.40 -8.78
C ILE A 62 -12.60 -12.97 -7.31
N ARG A 63 -12.73 -13.89 -6.35
CA ARG A 63 -12.47 -13.59 -4.93
C ARG A 63 -11.03 -13.15 -4.70
N SER A 64 -10.05 -13.84 -5.29
CA SER A 64 -8.64 -13.47 -5.16
C SER A 64 -8.33 -12.09 -5.76
N ALA A 65 -8.88 -11.79 -6.93
CA ALA A 65 -8.77 -10.47 -7.55
C ALA A 65 -9.38 -9.36 -6.68
N ASN A 66 -10.54 -9.61 -6.05
CA ASN A 66 -11.14 -8.68 -5.10
C ASN A 66 -10.29 -8.49 -3.84
N SER A 67 -9.65 -9.54 -3.34
CA SER A 67 -8.71 -9.47 -2.22
C SER A 67 -7.52 -8.57 -2.54
N LEU A 68 -6.92 -8.72 -3.72
CA LEU A 68 -5.83 -7.86 -4.23
C LEU A 68 -6.27 -6.38 -4.36
N LEU A 69 -7.51 -6.14 -4.79
CA LEU A 69 -8.06 -4.78 -4.82
C LEU A 69 -8.16 -4.20 -3.39
N GLY A 70 -8.57 -5.01 -2.42
CA GLY A 70 -8.57 -4.63 -1.01
C GLY A 70 -7.18 -4.28 -0.47
N ILE A 71 -6.15 -5.04 -0.84
CA ILE A 71 -4.75 -4.74 -0.49
C ILE A 71 -4.31 -3.41 -1.11
N THR A 72 -4.65 -3.18 -2.39
CA THR A 72 -4.35 -1.92 -3.08
C THR A 72 -4.98 -0.72 -2.36
N HIS A 73 -6.21 -0.87 -1.87
CA HIS A 73 -6.86 0.18 -1.08
C HIS A 73 -6.13 0.44 0.25
N ALA A 74 -5.73 -0.62 0.96
CA ALA A 74 -4.98 -0.49 2.21
C ALA A 74 -3.65 0.25 2.00
N LEU A 75 -2.88 -0.13 0.97
CA LEU A 75 -1.62 0.55 0.63
C LEU A 75 -1.81 2.02 0.26
N LYS A 76 -2.86 2.34 -0.50
CA LYS A 76 -3.23 3.74 -0.79
C LYS A 76 -3.48 4.53 0.50
N MET A 77 -4.20 3.95 1.47
CA MET A 77 -4.46 4.60 2.75
C MET A 77 -3.19 4.80 3.58
N VAL A 78 -2.30 3.80 3.63
CA VAL A 78 -1.00 3.93 4.30
C VAL A 78 -0.19 5.08 3.69
N ASN A 79 -0.15 5.17 2.37
CA ASN A 79 0.56 6.24 1.68
C ASN A 79 -0.06 7.63 1.94
N PHE A 80 -1.39 7.75 1.85
CA PHE A 80 -2.06 9.03 2.09
C PHE A 80 -1.90 9.51 3.54
N LEU A 81 -2.02 8.62 4.52
CA LEU A 81 -1.91 8.98 5.93
C LEU A 81 -0.45 9.20 6.38
N GLY A 82 0.51 8.49 5.77
CA GLY A 82 1.93 8.67 6.04
C GLY A 82 2.49 10.00 5.54
N ASP A 83 2.01 10.50 4.40
CA ASP A 83 2.48 11.75 3.80
C ASP A 83 2.11 12.98 4.66
N ASP A 84 0.96 12.97 5.34
CA ASP A 84 0.56 14.09 6.21
C ASP A 84 1.54 14.30 7.38
N GLN A 85 2.04 13.22 8.00
CA GLN A 85 3.01 13.33 9.09
C GLN A 85 4.36 13.88 8.60
N HIS A 86 4.83 13.41 7.45
CA HIS A 86 6.07 13.92 6.84
C HIS A 86 5.93 15.41 6.46
N ARG A 87 4.78 15.80 5.91
CA ARG A 87 4.48 17.20 5.56
C ARG A 87 4.40 18.10 6.81
N LEU A 88 3.85 17.59 7.91
CA LEU A 88 3.83 18.29 9.19
C LEU A 88 5.24 18.46 9.76
N ASP A 89 6.08 17.43 9.70
CA ASP A 89 7.46 17.48 10.15
C ASP A 89 8.28 18.51 9.35
N VAL A 90 8.17 18.47 8.02
CA VAL A 90 8.82 19.46 7.13
C VAL A 90 8.31 20.89 7.40
N SER A 91 7.01 21.05 7.61
CA SER A 91 6.41 22.35 7.97
C SER A 91 6.92 22.85 9.33
N SER A 92 7.00 21.99 10.33
CA SER A 92 7.49 22.31 11.67
C SER A 92 8.98 22.70 11.67
N ALA A 93 9.81 21.97 10.92
CA ALA A 93 11.23 22.27 10.75
C ALA A 93 11.42 23.64 10.09
N ARG A 94 10.64 23.94 9.06
CA ARG A 94 10.66 25.24 8.37
C ARG A 94 10.20 26.39 9.28
N ALA A 95 9.17 26.16 10.11
CA ALA A 95 8.73 27.13 11.10
C ALA A 95 9.82 27.41 12.16
N GLY A 96 10.58 26.39 12.56
CA GLY A 96 11.74 26.53 13.43
C GLY A 96 12.83 27.43 12.85
N VAL A 97 13.23 27.18 11.60
CA VAL A 97 14.23 28.00 10.89
C VAL A 97 13.79 29.46 10.80
N LEU A 98 12.56 29.71 10.35
CA LEU A 98 12.01 31.07 10.26
C LEU A 98 11.95 31.77 11.62
N SER A 99 11.70 31.03 12.70
CA SER A 99 11.68 31.59 14.06
C SER A 99 13.07 32.02 14.53
N GLU A 100 14.12 31.30 14.13
CA GLU A 100 15.50 31.60 14.45
C GLU A 100 16.02 32.77 13.62
N GLU A 101 15.74 32.79 12.31
CA GLU A 101 16.01 33.94 11.43
C GLU A 101 15.33 35.21 11.95
N ARG A 102 14.06 35.12 12.38
CA ARG A 102 13.36 36.25 13.01
C ARG A 102 14.06 36.72 14.28
N ARG A 103 14.55 35.79 15.11
CA ARG A 103 15.23 36.13 16.36
C ARG A 103 16.57 36.82 16.08
N GLN A 104 17.34 36.33 15.12
CA GLN A 104 18.58 36.97 14.68
C GLN A 104 18.32 38.37 14.13
N ALA A 105 17.34 38.54 13.24
CA ALA A 105 17.01 39.85 12.69
C ALA A 105 16.56 40.85 13.77
N ILE A 106 15.81 40.41 14.78
CA ILE A 106 15.43 41.24 15.93
C ILE A 106 16.68 41.64 16.73
N SER A 107 17.58 40.70 17.02
CA SER A 107 18.81 40.97 17.76
C SER A 107 19.74 41.94 17.01
N GLU A 108 19.84 41.81 15.68
CA GLU A 108 20.61 42.72 14.85
C GLU A 108 20.01 44.13 14.83
N LEU A 109 18.68 44.24 14.80
CA LEU A 109 17.98 45.52 14.89
C LEU A 109 18.20 46.19 16.25
N GLU A 110 18.10 45.43 17.34
CA GLU A 110 18.36 45.93 18.70
C GLU A 110 19.80 46.45 18.83
N ALA A 111 20.78 45.71 18.31
CA ALA A 111 22.18 46.13 18.30
C ALA A 111 22.41 47.41 17.47
N ALA A 112 21.76 47.54 16.31
CA ALA A 112 21.84 48.74 15.49
C ALA A 112 21.18 49.97 16.15
N MET A 113 20.09 49.76 16.89
CA MET A 113 19.43 50.82 17.68
C MET A 113 20.32 51.31 18.83
N GLU A 114 21.00 50.39 19.54
CA GLU A 114 21.93 50.76 20.61
C GLU A 114 23.11 51.59 20.07
N GLN A 115 23.65 51.26 18.90
CA GLN A 115 24.72 52.03 18.26
C GLN A 115 24.28 53.44 17.82
N TYR A 116 23.00 53.64 17.49
CA TYR A 116 22.47 54.94 17.07
C TYR A 116 22.10 55.85 18.25
N MET A 117 21.96 55.28 19.46
CA MET A 117 21.65 56.03 20.68
C MET A 117 22.90 56.45 21.50
N GLN A 118 24.10 56.00 21.11
CA GLN A 118 25.39 56.50 21.61
C GLN A 118 25.91 57.65 20.74
#